data_AF-A0A4T0ENR9-F1
#
_entry.id   AF-A0A4T0ENR9-F1
#
_cell.length_a   1.000
_cell.length_b   1.000
_cell.length_c   1.000
_cell.angle_alpha   90.00
_cell.angle_beta   90.00
_cell.angle_gamma   90.00
#
_symmetry.space_group_name_H-M   'P 1'
#
loop_
_entity.id
_entity.type
_entity.pdbx_description
1 polymer ?
#
loop_
_entity_poly.entity_id
_entity_poly.type
_entity_poly.pdbx_seq_one_letter_code
_entity_poly.pdbx_strand_id
1 'polypeptide(L)'
;ADKLARRDKIQKAEYERRIVTVANERDIVAQRLKMAEASVERARVAEEKVRGAEEKIRTADEKAQIADSQISALRNQLLELKTDVAARSGKQADVGDQEILDMMNKLNHLVQNWCVSTFRKVKIDPRRMSCRFEKIEALQEARLLRKLYSMFDTSIKIFTFQATVLHLLMPIFDAHFFGLPDELQGLETAARAMQATSKTAFSEWRAATFEFLQHEDGVWQELRQVSEAKAQARLMEQICKIMSILTGLTVSEDQRRTLVAVVEHAVSLSRTLGRQRATYRCFLPETDEEGNLKFDVATMEDLMDEHEDDGYAKDIKCVVFPALLKMGGEQGEDVRIPYNAKRVRLTDPKQMDVRNLLLKAKVLCVEEDSDDECSVD
;
A
#
# COMPACT_ATOMS: atom_id res chain seq x y z
N ALA A 1 41.87 -63.24 -83.86
CA ALA A 1 42.16 -63.67 -82.48
C ALA A 1 42.41 -62.48 -81.54
N ASP A 2 43.34 -61.57 -81.84
CA ASP A 2 43.80 -60.53 -80.89
C ASP A 2 42.77 -59.43 -80.54
N LYS A 3 41.86 -59.07 -81.46
CA LYS A 3 40.79 -58.07 -81.19
C LYS A 3 39.68 -58.60 -80.25
N LEU A 4 39.38 -59.89 -80.28
CA LEU A 4 38.33 -60.52 -79.47
C LEU A 4 38.78 -60.64 -78.00
N ALA A 5 40.03 -61.09 -77.79
CA ALA A 5 40.64 -61.16 -76.46
C ALA A 5 40.77 -59.79 -75.77
N ARG A 6 41.05 -58.72 -76.54
CA ARG A 6 41.04 -57.35 -76.01
C ARG A 6 39.63 -56.89 -75.61
N ARG A 7 38.60 -57.24 -76.37
CA ARG A 7 37.20 -56.90 -76.06
C ARG A 7 36.72 -57.60 -74.79
N ASP A 8 37.02 -58.89 -74.63
CA ASP A 8 36.67 -59.65 -73.43
C ASP A 8 37.42 -59.14 -72.19
N LYS A 9 38.68 -58.72 -72.34
CA LYS A 9 39.46 -58.13 -71.25
C LYS A 9 38.91 -56.78 -70.81
N ILE A 10 38.44 -55.95 -71.75
CA ILE A 10 37.78 -54.67 -71.45
C ILE A 10 36.44 -54.91 -70.76
N GLN A 11 35.61 -55.83 -71.27
CA GLN A 11 34.34 -56.19 -70.64
C GLN A 11 34.52 -56.75 -69.23
N LYS A 12 35.50 -57.65 -69.03
CA LYS A 12 35.83 -58.18 -67.71
C LYS A 12 36.24 -57.10 -66.72
N ALA A 13 37.11 -56.18 -67.14
CA ALA A 13 37.52 -55.04 -66.31
C ALA A 13 36.36 -54.10 -66.00
N GLU A 14 35.40 -53.93 -66.92
CA GLU A 14 34.19 -53.14 -66.73
C GLU A 14 33.22 -53.80 -65.73
N TYR A 15 33.03 -55.12 -65.82
CA TYR A 15 32.25 -55.88 -64.84
C TYR A 15 32.90 -55.84 -63.46
N GLU A 16 34.22 -56.01 -63.36
CA GLU A 16 34.96 -55.89 -62.08
C GLU A 16 34.79 -54.50 -61.46
N ARG A 17 34.88 -53.42 -62.25
CA ARG A 17 34.59 -52.06 -61.75
C ARG A 17 33.15 -51.93 -61.26
N ARG A 18 32.18 -52.48 -61.98
CA ARG A 18 30.76 -52.39 -61.61
C ARG A 18 30.45 -53.19 -60.35
N ILE A 19 31.09 -54.34 -60.17
CA ILE A 19 31.00 -55.14 -58.94
C ILE A 19 31.55 -54.34 -57.75
N VAL A 20 32.70 -53.68 -57.91
CA VAL A 20 33.28 -52.83 -56.85
C VAL A 20 32.37 -51.63 -56.54
N THR A 21 31.80 -50.97 -57.55
CA THR A 21 30.86 -49.86 -57.33
C THR A 21 29.62 -50.32 -56.57
N VAL A 22 29.00 -51.43 -56.98
CA VAL A 22 27.82 -51.97 -56.30
C VAL A 22 28.15 -52.45 -54.88
N ALA A 23 29.34 -53.02 -54.66
CA ALA A 23 29.81 -53.37 -53.31
C ALA A 23 29.94 -52.14 -52.41
N ASN A 24 30.55 -51.05 -52.92
CA ASN A 24 30.66 -49.78 -52.20
C ASN A 24 29.29 -49.16 -51.91
N GLU A 25 28.37 -49.17 -52.87
CA GLU A 25 26.99 -48.69 -52.69
C GLU A 25 26.25 -49.50 -51.63
N ARG A 26 26.37 -50.83 -51.66
CA ARG A 26 25.80 -51.73 -50.65
C ARG A 26 26.32 -51.40 -49.26
N ASP A 27 27.62 -51.17 -49.12
CA ASP A 27 28.24 -50.89 -47.83
C ASP A 27 27.81 -49.50 -47.30
N ILE A 28 27.66 -48.50 -48.16
CA ILE A 28 27.09 -47.18 -47.82
C ILE A 28 25.62 -47.32 -47.37
N VAL A 29 24.81 -48.11 -48.08
CA VAL A 29 23.41 -48.35 -47.70
C VAL A 29 23.32 -49.10 -46.37
N ALA A 30 24.17 -50.10 -46.14
CA ALA A 30 24.23 -50.83 -44.88
C ALA A 30 24.62 -49.92 -43.71
N GLN A 31 25.56 -48.98 -43.92
CA GLN A 31 25.92 -48.00 -42.90
C GLN A 31 24.78 -47.02 -42.61
N ARG A 32 24.07 -46.54 -43.65
CA ARG A 32 22.89 -45.67 -43.49
C ARG A 32 21.76 -46.38 -42.75
N LEU A 33 21.52 -47.66 -43.05
CA LEU A 33 20.50 -48.46 -42.37
C LEU A 33 20.79 -48.57 -40.87
N LYS A 34 22.04 -48.89 -40.49
CA LYS A 34 22.45 -48.93 -39.07
C LYS A 34 22.26 -47.59 -38.35
N MET A 35 22.59 -46.48 -39.01
CA MET A 35 22.38 -45.14 -38.44
C MET A 35 20.89 -44.81 -38.28
N ALA A 36 20.05 -45.21 -39.23
CA ALA A 36 18.61 -45.04 -39.17
C ALA A 36 17.99 -45.88 -38.04
N GLU A 37 18.38 -47.15 -37.92
CA GLU A 37 17.96 -48.05 -36.83
C GLU A 37 18.34 -47.49 -35.45
N ALA A 38 19.58 -47.00 -35.29
CA ALA A 38 20.00 -46.34 -34.05
C ALA A 38 19.28 -45.00 -33.78
N SER A 39 18.80 -44.32 -34.82
CA SER A 39 17.97 -43.12 -34.67
C SER A 39 16.56 -43.46 -34.22
N VAL A 40 15.96 -44.51 -34.80
CA VAL A 40 14.63 -45.00 -34.44
C VAL A 40 14.61 -45.49 -32.99
N GLU A 41 15.63 -46.24 -32.57
CA GLU A 41 15.70 -46.73 -31.19
C GLU A 41 15.83 -45.58 -30.17
N ARG A 42 16.63 -44.55 -30.50
CA ARG A 42 16.71 -43.33 -29.67
C ARG A 42 15.39 -42.57 -29.60
N ALA A 43 14.66 -42.48 -30.71
CA ALA A 43 13.34 -41.86 -30.75
C ALA A 43 12.34 -42.62 -29.88
N ARG A 44 12.35 -43.96 -29.94
CA ARG A 44 11.47 -44.83 -29.13
C ARG A 44 11.71 -44.66 -27.63
N VAL A 45 12.97 -44.61 -27.21
CA VAL A 45 13.33 -44.36 -25.80
C VAL A 45 12.92 -42.95 -25.36
N ALA A 46 13.00 -41.96 -26.25
CA ALA A 46 12.55 -40.60 -25.96
C ALA A 46 11.02 -40.53 -25.81
N GLU A 47 10.26 -41.17 -26.69
CA GLU A 47 8.80 -41.27 -26.61
C GLU A 47 8.34 -41.93 -25.31
N GLU A 48 9.01 -43.01 -24.89
CA GLU A 48 8.66 -43.68 -23.63
C GLU A 48 8.91 -42.79 -22.40
N LYS A 49 9.99 -42.00 -22.41
CA LYS A 49 10.28 -41.01 -21.36
C LYS A 49 9.26 -39.87 -21.36
N VAL A 50 8.85 -39.38 -22.53
CA VAL A 50 7.83 -38.33 -22.67
C VAL A 50 6.50 -38.85 -22.12
N ARG A 51 6.06 -40.04 -22.54
CA ARG A 51 4.84 -40.68 -22.02
C ARG A 51 4.87 -40.84 -20.49
N GLY A 52 6.01 -41.26 -19.94
CA GLY A 52 6.19 -41.37 -18.49
C GLY A 52 6.19 -40.01 -17.77
N ALA A 53 6.63 -38.93 -18.42
CA ALA A 53 6.56 -37.57 -17.89
C ALA A 53 5.13 -37.01 -17.95
N GLU A 54 4.42 -37.23 -19.05
CA GLU A 54 3.01 -36.83 -19.22
C GLU A 54 2.11 -37.49 -18.18
N GLU A 55 2.31 -38.78 -17.90
CA GLU A 55 1.55 -39.47 -16.85
C GLU A 55 1.84 -38.90 -15.45
N LYS A 56 3.10 -38.56 -15.16
CA LYS A 56 3.46 -37.89 -13.90
C LYS A 56 2.83 -36.51 -13.77
N ILE A 57 2.84 -35.71 -14.85
CA ILE A 57 2.19 -34.39 -14.89
C ILE A 57 0.69 -34.55 -14.63
N ARG A 58 0.01 -35.48 -15.32
CA ARG A 58 -1.42 -35.74 -15.10
C ARG A 58 -1.73 -36.06 -13.64
N THR A 59 -0.95 -36.94 -13.01
CA THR A 59 -1.15 -37.26 -11.58
C THR A 59 -0.83 -36.10 -10.64
N ALA A 60 0.08 -35.20 -11.01
CA ALA A 60 0.39 -34.00 -10.23
C ALA A 60 -0.75 -32.97 -10.35
N ASP A 61 -1.31 -32.78 -11.54
CA ASP A 61 -2.45 -31.90 -11.79
C ASP A 61 -3.69 -32.36 -11.03
N GLU A 62 -4.00 -33.66 -11.04
CA GLU A 62 -5.09 -34.23 -10.25
C GLU A 62 -4.92 -33.97 -8.74
N LYS A 63 -3.69 -34.12 -8.22
CA LYS A 63 -3.39 -33.82 -6.82
C LYS A 63 -3.50 -32.33 -6.51
N ALA A 64 -3.04 -31.46 -7.41
CA ALA A 64 -3.15 -30.02 -7.26
C ALA A 64 -4.63 -29.59 -7.22
N GLN A 65 -5.45 -30.13 -8.12
CA GLN A 65 -6.89 -29.85 -8.16
C GLN A 65 -7.61 -30.30 -6.87
N ILE A 66 -7.25 -31.48 -6.34
CA ILE A 66 -7.77 -31.94 -5.05
C ILE A 66 -7.35 -30.99 -3.93
N ALA A 67 -6.08 -30.59 -3.87
CA ALA A 67 -5.59 -29.65 -2.87
C ALA A 67 -6.30 -28.28 -2.95
N ASP A 68 -6.51 -27.75 -4.15
CA ASP A 68 -7.23 -26.49 -4.37
C ASP A 68 -8.69 -26.57 -3.93
N SER A 69 -9.35 -27.71 -4.18
CA SER A 69 -10.71 -27.94 -3.71
C SER A 69 -10.78 -27.99 -2.18
N GLN A 70 -9.79 -28.60 -1.53
CA GLN A 70 -9.69 -28.66 -0.06
C GLN A 70 -9.41 -27.28 0.54
N ILE A 71 -8.51 -26.50 -0.05
CA ILE A 71 -8.22 -25.11 0.37
C ILE A 71 -9.50 -24.26 0.26
N SER A 72 -10.24 -24.40 -0.84
CA SER A 72 -11.49 -23.67 -1.04
C SER A 72 -12.56 -24.07 -0.02
N ALA A 73 -12.71 -25.37 0.25
CA ALA A 73 -13.63 -25.87 1.27
C ALA A 73 -13.25 -25.38 2.68
N LEU A 74 -11.97 -25.43 3.06
CA LEU A 74 -11.48 -24.93 4.35
C LEU A 74 -11.68 -23.41 4.48
N ARG A 75 -11.47 -22.65 3.41
CA ARG A 75 -11.75 -21.20 3.40
C ARG A 75 -13.23 -20.90 3.62
N ASN A 76 -14.12 -21.66 2.99
CA ASN A 76 -15.56 -21.51 3.19
C ASN A 76 -15.96 -21.87 4.63
N GLN A 77 -15.44 -22.98 5.17
CA GLN A 77 -15.68 -23.35 6.57
C GLN A 77 -15.18 -22.29 7.56
N LEU A 78 -14.00 -21.71 7.32
CA LEU A 78 -13.48 -20.60 8.14
C LEU A 78 -14.36 -19.35 8.03
N LEU A 79 -14.86 -19.03 6.84
CA LEU A 79 -15.78 -17.92 6.65
C LEU A 79 -17.09 -18.14 7.42
N GLU A 80 -17.68 -19.33 7.29
CA GLU A 80 -18.90 -19.74 8.01
C GLU A 80 -18.70 -19.70 9.53
N LEU A 81 -17.58 -20.23 10.04
CA LEU A 81 -17.21 -20.14 11.45
C LEU A 81 -17.06 -18.70 11.91
N LYS A 82 -16.41 -17.85 11.10
CA LYS A 82 -16.24 -16.42 11.41
C LYS A 82 -17.59 -15.71 11.46
N THR A 83 -18.50 -16.00 10.52
CA THR A 83 -19.85 -15.42 10.51
C THR A 83 -20.71 -15.92 11.65
N ASP A 84 -20.64 -17.22 11.98
CA ASP A 84 -21.41 -17.82 13.07
C ASP A 84 -20.94 -17.35 14.44
N VAL A 85 -19.63 -17.19 14.64
CA VAL A 85 -19.07 -16.65 15.88
C VAL A 85 -19.42 -15.17 16.02
N ALA A 86 -19.34 -14.39 14.95
CA ALA A 86 -19.78 -13.00 14.96
C ALA A 86 -21.28 -12.90 15.31
N ALA A 87 -22.13 -13.66 14.63
CA ALA A 87 -23.58 -13.69 14.85
C ALA A 87 -23.97 -14.13 16.27
N ARG A 88 -23.30 -15.16 16.84
CA ARG A 88 -23.57 -15.66 18.20
C ARG A 88 -23.08 -14.71 19.30
N SER A 89 -22.06 -13.91 19.02
CA SER A 89 -21.51 -12.99 20.01
C SER A 89 -22.31 -11.69 20.15
N GLY A 90 -23.25 -11.42 19.24
CA GLY A 90 -23.91 -10.10 19.14
C GLY A 90 -22.95 -8.96 18.74
N LYS A 91 -21.65 -9.25 18.60
CA LYS A 91 -20.62 -8.27 18.25
C LYS A 91 -20.59 -8.14 16.73
N GLN A 92 -20.84 -6.93 16.24
CA GLN A 92 -20.61 -6.58 14.86
C GLN A 92 -19.17 -6.96 14.47
N ALA A 93 -18.99 -7.66 13.36
CA ALA A 93 -17.67 -8.07 12.91
C ALA A 93 -16.79 -6.83 12.67
N ASP A 94 -15.56 -6.85 13.20
CA ASP A 94 -14.54 -5.86 12.90
C ASP A 94 -14.40 -5.72 11.37
N VAL A 95 -14.26 -4.47 10.91
CA VAL A 95 -14.08 -4.15 9.49
C VAL A 95 -12.67 -4.60 9.09
N GLY A 96 -12.55 -5.25 7.93
CA GLY A 96 -11.26 -5.75 7.45
C GLY A 96 -10.28 -4.62 7.12
N ASP A 97 -8.98 -4.89 7.28
CA ASP A 97 -7.91 -3.91 7.02
C ASP A 97 -7.98 -3.33 5.59
N GLN A 98 -8.41 -4.14 4.61
CA GLN A 98 -8.59 -3.68 3.23
C GLN A 98 -9.67 -2.61 3.09
N GLU A 99 -10.80 -2.75 3.78
CA GLU A 99 -11.87 -1.77 3.71
C GLU A 99 -11.47 -0.45 4.39
N ILE A 100 -10.73 -0.53 5.51
CA ILE A 100 -10.13 0.65 6.16
C ILE A 100 -9.15 1.35 5.20
N LEU A 101 -8.31 0.58 4.50
CA LEU A 101 -7.40 1.10 3.48
C LEU A 101 -8.14 1.78 2.34
N ASP A 102 -9.22 1.18 1.84
CA ASP A 102 -10.05 1.77 0.78
C ASP A 102 -10.70 3.07 1.24
N MET A 103 -11.19 3.13 2.49
CA MET A 103 -11.69 4.38 3.07
C MET A 103 -10.59 5.44 3.19
N MET A 104 -9.38 5.07 3.59
CA MET A 104 -8.26 6.00 3.73
C MET A 104 -7.78 6.52 2.36
N ASN A 105 -7.70 5.66 1.35
CA ASN A 105 -7.39 6.05 -0.02
C ASN A 105 -8.49 6.95 -0.62
N LYS A 106 -9.76 6.66 -0.35
CA LYS A 106 -10.87 7.52 -0.75
C LYS A 106 -10.76 8.90 -0.11
N LEU A 107 -10.35 9.00 1.16
CA LEU A 107 -10.09 10.30 1.80
C LEU A 107 -9.01 11.08 1.07
N ASN A 108 -7.89 10.43 0.73
CA ASN A 108 -6.81 11.04 -0.04
C ASN A 108 -7.32 11.62 -1.36
N HIS A 109 -8.08 10.83 -2.12
CA HIS A 109 -8.65 11.25 -3.40
C HIS A 109 -9.64 12.42 -3.24
N LEU A 110 -10.49 12.41 -2.21
CA LEU A 110 -11.42 13.50 -1.93
C LEU A 110 -10.69 14.81 -1.62
N VAL A 111 -9.66 14.77 -0.77
CA VAL A 111 -8.82 15.94 -0.45
C VAL A 111 -8.09 16.45 -1.69
N GLN A 112 -7.50 15.56 -2.48
CA GLN A 112 -6.82 15.89 -3.74
C GLN A 112 -7.78 16.57 -4.72
N ASN A 113 -8.95 15.98 -4.96
CA ASN A 113 -9.95 16.49 -5.89
C ASN A 113 -10.48 17.85 -5.44
N TRP A 114 -10.71 18.04 -4.15
CA TRP A 114 -11.11 19.34 -3.61
C TRP A 114 -10.04 20.41 -3.84
N CYS A 115 -8.77 20.12 -3.53
CA CYS A 115 -7.67 21.05 -3.74
C CYS A 115 -7.47 21.41 -5.23
N VAL A 116 -7.55 20.41 -6.11
CA VAL A 116 -7.40 20.59 -7.56
C VAL A 116 -8.56 21.41 -8.14
N SER A 117 -9.80 21.04 -7.83
CA SER A 117 -10.98 21.75 -8.34
C SER A 117 -11.05 23.20 -7.85
N THR A 118 -10.58 23.45 -6.63
CA THR A 118 -10.61 24.78 -6.01
C THR A 118 -9.44 25.67 -6.44
N PHE A 119 -8.22 25.14 -6.49
CA PHE A 119 -7.01 25.98 -6.57
C PHE A 119 -6.13 25.78 -7.81
N ARG A 120 -6.41 24.79 -8.69
CA ARG A 120 -5.54 24.49 -9.85
C ARG A 120 -5.30 25.72 -10.74
N LYS A 121 -6.37 26.42 -11.11
CA LYS A 121 -6.33 27.57 -12.03
C LYS A 121 -5.89 28.89 -11.37
N VAL A 122 -5.66 28.86 -10.06
CA VAL A 122 -5.34 30.06 -9.27
C VAL A 122 -3.85 30.37 -9.39
N LYS A 123 -3.55 31.61 -9.76
CA LYS A 123 -2.18 32.14 -9.72
C LYS A 123 -1.88 32.62 -8.30
N ILE A 124 -0.82 32.07 -7.72
CA ILE A 124 -0.38 32.38 -6.37
C ILE A 124 1.04 32.93 -6.47
N ASP A 125 1.28 34.04 -5.79
CA ASP A 125 2.63 34.58 -5.61
C ASP A 125 3.29 33.90 -4.39
N PRO A 126 4.43 33.20 -4.56
CA PRO A 126 5.09 32.49 -3.47
C PRO A 126 5.45 33.35 -2.25
N ARG A 127 5.90 34.58 -2.47
CA ARG A 127 6.32 35.49 -1.39
C ARG A 127 5.12 35.95 -0.58
N ARG A 128 4.02 36.30 -1.26
CA ARG A 128 2.76 36.67 -0.59
C ARG A 128 2.16 35.50 0.16
N MET A 129 2.24 34.28 -0.38
CA MET A 129 1.74 33.08 0.28
C MET A 129 2.49 32.83 1.60
N SER A 130 3.82 32.85 1.57
CA SER A 130 4.67 32.69 2.76
C SER A 130 4.36 33.75 3.82
N CYS A 131 4.24 35.03 3.43
CA CYS A 131 3.89 36.11 4.35
C CYS A 131 2.48 35.97 4.95
N ARG A 132 1.53 35.38 4.22
CA ARG A 132 0.18 35.10 4.74
C ARG A 132 0.19 33.93 5.71
N PHE A 133 0.95 32.88 5.43
CA PHE A 133 1.12 31.74 6.34
C PHE A 133 1.60 32.19 7.72
N GLU A 134 2.59 33.07 7.78
CA GLU A 134 3.12 33.61 9.05
C GLU A 134 2.09 34.38 9.89
N LYS A 135 0.96 34.80 9.31
CA LYS A 135 -0.12 35.52 10.01
C LYS A 135 -1.19 34.59 10.57
N ILE A 136 -1.14 33.29 10.28
CA ILE A 136 -2.17 32.34 10.67
C ILE A 136 -1.72 31.66 11.96
N GLU A 137 -2.16 32.19 13.09
CA GLU A 137 -1.83 31.68 14.44
C GLU A 137 -2.10 30.17 14.56
N ALA A 138 -3.21 29.69 14.01
CA ALA A 138 -3.60 28.28 14.06
C ALA A 138 -2.62 27.32 13.37
N LEU A 139 -1.71 27.80 12.51
CA LEU A 139 -0.71 26.98 11.81
C LEU A 139 0.71 27.22 12.32
N GLN A 140 0.90 28.08 13.32
CA GLN A 140 2.25 28.44 13.79
C GLN A 140 2.98 27.26 14.43
N GLU A 141 2.27 26.38 15.12
CA GLU A 141 2.87 25.19 15.76
C GLU A 141 3.15 24.06 14.76
N ALA A 142 2.63 24.15 13.54
CA ALA A 142 2.80 23.14 12.50
C ALA A 142 4.18 23.24 11.82
N ARG A 143 5.22 22.71 12.46
CA ARG A 143 6.62 22.73 11.98
C ARG A 143 6.78 22.26 10.54
N LEU A 144 6.11 21.16 10.17
CA LEU A 144 6.13 20.63 8.81
C LEU A 144 5.55 21.60 7.79
N LEU A 145 4.41 22.23 8.09
CA LEU A 145 3.82 23.22 7.20
C LEU A 145 4.71 24.46 7.12
N ARG A 146 5.32 24.88 8.22
CA ARG A 146 6.27 26.00 8.22
C ARG A 146 7.45 25.74 7.28
N LYS A 147 8.09 24.56 7.36
CA LYS A 147 9.17 24.16 6.44
C LYS A 147 8.67 24.18 4.98
N LEU A 148 7.50 23.58 4.72
CA LEU A 148 6.87 23.55 3.40
C LEU A 148 6.58 24.95 2.82
N TYR A 149 6.00 25.85 3.61
CA TYR A 149 5.68 27.20 3.16
C TYR A 149 6.92 28.06 2.97
N SER A 150 8.01 27.82 3.71
CA SER A 150 9.28 28.53 3.50
C SER A 150 9.95 28.17 2.17
N MET A 151 9.77 26.93 1.70
CA MET A 151 10.29 26.41 0.44
C MET A 151 9.25 26.42 -0.69
N PHE A 152 8.13 27.14 -0.51
CA PHE A 152 7.02 27.08 -1.44
C PHE A 152 7.39 27.61 -2.83
N ASP A 153 7.10 26.79 -3.84
CA ASP A 153 7.11 27.19 -5.24
C ASP A 153 5.83 26.73 -5.97
N THR A 154 5.63 27.18 -7.21
CA THR A 154 4.36 26.93 -7.92
C THR A 154 4.20 25.46 -8.37
N SER A 155 5.28 24.70 -8.51
CA SER A 155 5.24 23.28 -8.90
C SER A 155 4.59 22.42 -7.81
N ILE A 156 4.83 22.73 -6.53
CA ILE A 156 4.31 21.98 -5.38
C ILE A 156 3.01 22.55 -4.81
N LYS A 157 2.38 23.49 -5.54
CA LYS A 157 1.22 24.27 -5.08
C LYS A 157 0.08 23.40 -4.56
N ILE A 158 -0.30 22.37 -5.32
CA ILE A 158 -1.44 21.51 -4.97
C ILE A 158 -1.10 20.63 -3.77
N PHE A 159 0.10 20.07 -3.70
CA PHE A 159 0.56 19.27 -2.56
C PHE A 159 0.62 20.08 -1.28
N THR A 160 1.02 21.35 -1.36
CA THR A 160 1.01 22.27 -0.21
C THR A 160 -0.40 22.47 0.35
N PHE A 161 -1.39 22.65 -0.52
CA PHE A 161 -2.78 22.80 -0.11
C PHE A 161 -3.37 21.51 0.44
N GLN A 162 -3.03 20.35 -0.15
CA GLN A 162 -3.42 19.05 0.38
C GLN A 162 -2.87 18.81 1.79
N ALA A 163 -1.57 19.03 1.99
CA ALA A 163 -0.91 18.93 3.30
C ALA A 163 -1.58 19.82 4.34
N THR A 164 -1.92 21.06 3.97
CA THR A 164 -2.58 22.02 4.86
C THR A 164 -3.99 21.57 5.24
N VAL A 165 -4.81 21.19 4.25
CA VAL A 165 -6.19 20.72 4.49
C VAL A 165 -6.18 19.49 5.37
N LEU A 166 -5.29 18.54 5.09
CA LEU A 166 -5.19 17.32 5.85
C LEU A 166 -4.71 17.56 7.27
N HIS A 167 -3.72 18.44 7.48
CA HIS A 167 -3.31 18.87 8.81
C HIS A 167 -4.49 19.44 9.60
N LEU A 168 -5.35 20.24 8.96
CA LEU A 168 -6.57 20.74 9.57
C LEU A 168 -7.63 19.66 9.82
N LEU A 169 -7.60 18.53 9.11
CA LEU A 169 -8.48 17.38 9.35
C LEU A 169 -7.96 16.45 10.47
N MET A 170 -6.66 16.50 10.82
CA MET A 170 -6.06 15.63 11.85
C MET A 170 -6.79 15.63 13.21
N PRO A 171 -7.37 16.75 13.71
CA PRO A 171 -8.16 16.73 14.93
C PRO A 171 -9.34 15.75 14.94
N ILE A 172 -9.85 15.32 13.76
CA ILE A 172 -10.86 14.25 13.66
C ILE A 172 -10.29 12.90 14.09
N PHE A 173 -9.02 12.64 13.76
CA PHE A 173 -8.33 11.38 14.02
C PHE A 173 -7.60 11.37 15.37
N ASP A 174 -7.20 12.53 15.87
CA ASP A 174 -6.55 12.66 17.19
C ASP A 174 -7.55 12.58 18.35
N ALA A 175 -8.83 12.89 18.09
CA ALA A 175 -9.90 12.73 19.07
C ALA A 175 -10.29 11.24 19.22
N HIS A 176 -10.47 10.76 20.45
CA HIS A 176 -10.99 9.41 20.67
C HIS A 176 -12.45 9.30 20.25
N PHE A 177 -13.20 10.38 20.48
CA PHE A 177 -14.60 10.52 20.09
C PHE A 177 -14.82 11.92 19.50
N PHE A 178 -14.76 12.02 18.17
CA PHE A 178 -15.00 13.29 17.50
C PHE A 178 -16.47 13.75 17.65
N GLY A 179 -16.66 15.05 17.91
CA GLY A 179 -17.99 15.68 17.90
C GLY A 179 -18.89 15.32 19.09
N LEU A 180 -18.30 14.93 20.24
CA LEU A 180 -19.10 14.64 21.43
C LEU A 180 -19.96 15.85 21.87
N PRO A 181 -21.18 15.62 22.37
CA PRO A 181 -21.95 16.62 23.10
C PRO A 181 -21.18 17.17 24.31
N ASP A 182 -21.52 18.38 24.73
CA ASP A 182 -20.86 19.04 25.87
C ASP A 182 -21.02 18.23 27.17
N GLU A 183 -22.16 17.53 27.31
CA GLU A 183 -22.50 16.64 28.41
C GLU A 183 -21.56 15.42 28.50
N LEU A 184 -20.94 15.03 27.39
CA LEU A 184 -20.08 13.85 27.29
C LEU A 184 -18.59 14.20 27.17
N GLN A 185 -18.19 15.46 27.31
CA GLN A 185 -16.78 15.88 27.21
C GLN A 185 -15.87 15.17 28.22
N GLY A 186 -16.42 14.72 29.36
CA GLY A 186 -15.70 13.90 30.33
C GLY A 186 -15.20 12.57 29.77
N LEU A 187 -15.82 12.05 28.70
CA LEU A 187 -15.47 10.79 28.07
C LEU A 187 -14.08 10.83 27.42
N GLU A 188 -13.70 11.96 26.82
CA GLU A 188 -12.37 12.16 26.25
C GLU A 188 -11.28 12.16 27.33
N THR A 189 -11.58 12.75 28.49
CA THR A 189 -10.66 12.72 29.65
C THR A 189 -10.51 11.29 30.20
N ALA A 190 -11.62 10.56 30.30
CA ALA A 190 -11.62 9.16 30.72
C ALA A 190 -10.84 8.26 29.73
N ALA A 191 -11.00 8.50 28.42
CA ALA A 191 -10.29 7.77 27.37
C ALA A 191 -8.77 7.90 27.53
N ARG A 192 -8.26 9.12 27.71
CA ARG A 192 -6.83 9.38 27.92
C ARG A 192 -6.28 8.69 29.18
N ALA A 193 -7.03 8.76 30.29
CA ALA A 193 -6.62 8.12 31.54
C ALA A 193 -6.57 6.59 31.42
N MET A 194 -7.54 5.98 30.74
CA MET A 194 -7.57 4.54 30.49
C MET A 194 -6.45 4.08 29.53
N GLN A 195 -6.23 4.82 28.45
CA GLN A 195 -5.17 4.53 27.49
C GLN A 195 -3.78 4.53 28.16
N ALA A 196 -3.55 5.44 29.11
CA ALA A 196 -2.31 5.51 29.89
C ALA A 196 -2.13 4.32 30.86
N THR A 197 -3.23 3.69 31.28
CA THR A 197 -3.22 2.62 32.30
C THR A 197 -3.12 1.23 31.68
N SER A 198 -3.92 0.93 30.65
CA SER A 198 -3.94 -0.38 29.99
C SER A 198 -4.44 -0.27 28.55
N LYS A 199 -3.59 -0.62 27.59
CA LYS A 199 -3.92 -0.58 26.16
C LYS A 199 -5.02 -1.58 25.76
N THR A 200 -4.99 -2.78 26.35
CA THR A 200 -5.97 -3.84 26.07
C THR A 200 -7.34 -3.46 26.61
N ALA A 201 -7.41 -3.09 27.90
CA ALA A 201 -8.66 -2.66 28.53
C ALA A 201 -9.23 -1.40 27.87
N PHE A 202 -8.37 -0.45 27.48
CA PHE A 202 -8.78 0.73 26.73
C PHE A 202 -9.41 0.37 25.38
N SER A 203 -8.81 -0.55 24.64
CA SER A 203 -9.30 -0.94 23.31
C SER A 203 -10.68 -1.60 23.39
N GLU A 204 -10.90 -2.47 24.38
CA GLU A 204 -12.21 -3.08 24.63
C GLU A 204 -13.24 -2.07 25.10
N TRP A 205 -12.87 -1.21 26.05
CA TRP A 205 -13.75 -0.15 26.54
C TRP A 205 -14.13 0.84 25.44
N ARG A 206 -13.17 1.25 24.59
CA ARG A 206 -13.41 2.17 23.47
C ARG A 206 -14.41 1.57 22.49
N ALA A 207 -14.19 0.33 22.05
CA ALA A 207 -15.08 -0.35 21.12
C ALA A 207 -16.51 -0.48 21.69
N ALA A 208 -16.65 -0.92 22.95
CA ALA A 208 -17.94 -1.02 23.64
C ALA A 208 -18.62 0.35 23.82
N THR A 209 -17.84 1.40 24.09
CA THR A 209 -18.36 2.76 24.21
C THR A 209 -18.86 3.28 22.87
N PHE A 210 -18.14 3.02 21.77
CA PHE A 210 -18.61 3.37 20.43
C PHE A 210 -19.91 2.65 20.08
N GLU A 211 -20.03 1.37 20.42
CA GLU A 211 -21.25 0.59 20.22
C GLU A 211 -22.42 1.18 21.04
N PHE A 212 -22.20 1.49 22.31
CA PHE A 212 -23.19 2.14 23.16
C PHE A 212 -23.65 3.50 22.61
N LEU A 213 -22.71 4.33 22.15
CA LEU A 213 -23.00 5.65 21.56
C LEU A 213 -23.77 5.58 20.23
N GLN A 214 -23.90 4.41 19.62
CA GLN A 214 -24.62 4.21 18.36
C GLN A 214 -26.00 3.59 18.51
N HIS A 215 -26.28 2.96 19.64
CA HIS A 215 -27.51 2.19 19.79
C HIS A 215 -28.73 3.11 19.58
N GLU A 216 -29.68 2.62 18.76
CA GLU A 216 -30.55 3.46 17.92
C GLU A 216 -31.78 4.08 18.59
N ASP A 217 -31.90 4.07 19.92
CA ASP A 217 -33.11 4.56 20.58
C ASP A 217 -32.80 5.62 21.64
N GLY A 218 -33.09 6.89 21.31
CA GLY A 218 -33.30 7.96 22.28
C GLY A 218 -32.63 9.30 21.99
N VAL A 219 -32.87 10.24 22.92
CA VAL A 219 -32.39 11.63 22.93
C VAL A 219 -30.88 11.77 22.66
N TRP A 220 -30.09 10.76 23.03
CA TRP A 220 -28.64 10.76 22.87
C TRP A 220 -28.17 10.67 21.42
N GLN A 221 -28.91 9.99 20.54
CA GLN A 221 -28.57 9.90 19.13
C GLN A 221 -28.74 11.26 18.45
N GLU A 222 -29.87 11.93 18.68
CA GLU A 222 -30.16 13.28 18.15
C GLU A 222 -29.13 14.30 18.66
N LEU A 223 -28.86 14.29 19.97
CA LEU A 223 -27.89 15.20 20.59
C LEU A 223 -26.48 15.00 20.00
N ARG A 224 -26.07 13.73 19.79
CA ARG A 224 -24.81 13.39 19.12
C ARG A 224 -24.77 13.88 17.69
N GLN A 225 -25.81 13.64 16.89
CA GLN A 225 -25.86 14.10 15.49
C GLN A 225 -25.77 15.62 15.39
N VAL A 226 -26.48 16.35 16.26
CA VAL A 226 -26.42 17.82 16.31
C VAL A 226 -25.03 18.31 16.72
N SER A 227 -24.40 17.69 17.73
CA SER A 227 -23.05 18.06 18.15
C SER A 227 -21.99 17.72 17.09
N GLU A 228 -22.07 16.55 16.46
CA GLU A 228 -21.19 16.11 15.38
C GLU A 228 -21.31 17.05 14.17
N ALA A 229 -22.54 17.39 13.76
CA ALA A 229 -22.79 18.36 12.68
C ALA A 229 -22.24 19.75 13.00
N LYS A 230 -22.37 20.21 14.25
CA LYS A 230 -21.80 21.48 14.73
C LYS A 230 -20.27 21.46 14.70
N ALA A 231 -19.65 20.34 15.09
CA ALA A 231 -18.20 20.15 15.02
C ALA A 231 -17.69 20.13 13.58
N GLN A 232 -18.38 19.40 12.68
CA GLN A 232 -18.09 19.39 11.25
C GLN A 232 -18.21 20.78 10.63
N ALA A 233 -19.28 21.52 10.94
CA ALA A 233 -19.49 22.88 10.42
C ALA A 233 -18.39 23.84 10.86
N ARG A 234 -17.96 23.77 12.13
CA ARG A 234 -16.83 24.56 12.65
C ARG A 234 -15.53 24.23 11.93
N LEU A 235 -15.25 22.95 11.71
CA LEU A 235 -14.05 22.50 11.01
C LEU A 235 -14.04 22.97 9.55
N MET A 236 -15.17 22.83 8.86
CA MET A 236 -15.33 23.34 7.50
C MET A 236 -15.11 24.84 7.41
N GLU A 237 -15.69 25.61 8.34
CA GLU A 237 -15.51 27.06 8.39
C GLU A 237 -14.04 27.42 8.61
N GLN A 238 -13.35 26.71 9.51
CA GLN A 238 -11.93 26.88 9.77
C GLN A 238 -11.08 26.57 8.52
N ILE A 239 -11.32 25.45 7.85
CA ILE A 239 -10.62 25.08 6.60
C ILE A 239 -10.84 26.17 5.54
N CYS A 240 -12.09 26.54 5.28
CA CYS A 240 -12.41 27.58 4.30
C CYS A 240 -11.73 28.92 4.66
N LYS A 241 -11.78 29.33 5.93
CA LYS A 241 -11.18 30.59 6.40
C LYS A 241 -9.66 30.58 6.23
N ILE A 242 -8.98 29.53 6.70
CA ILE A 242 -7.52 29.41 6.62
C ILE A 242 -7.08 29.36 5.16
N MET A 243 -7.72 28.54 4.34
CA MET A 243 -7.41 28.45 2.91
C MET A 243 -7.68 29.78 2.18
N SER A 244 -8.72 30.52 2.59
CA SER A 244 -9.00 31.85 2.04
C SER A 244 -7.95 32.88 2.43
N ILE A 245 -7.46 32.86 3.66
CA ILE A 245 -6.38 33.75 4.12
C ILE A 245 -5.08 33.44 3.36
N LEU A 246 -4.72 32.16 3.23
CA LEU A 246 -3.52 31.70 2.51
C LEU A 246 -3.57 32.12 1.03
N THR A 247 -4.62 31.70 0.34
CA THR A 247 -4.73 31.89 -1.12
C THR A 247 -5.18 33.29 -1.50
N GLY A 248 -5.82 34.02 -0.59
CA GLY A 248 -6.46 35.32 -0.86
C GLY A 248 -7.70 35.19 -1.73
N LEU A 249 -8.28 33.99 -1.79
CA LEU A 249 -9.49 33.69 -2.52
C LEU A 249 -10.62 33.35 -1.57
N THR A 250 -11.83 33.75 -1.91
CA THR A 250 -13.02 33.26 -1.23
C THR A 250 -13.40 31.90 -1.81
N VAL A 251 -13.46 30.88 -0.97
CA VAL A 251 -14.01 29.57 -1.34
C VAL A 251 -15.49 29.74 -1.69
N SER A 252 -15.91 29.31 -2.88
CA SER A 252 -17.30 29.43 -3.34
C SER A 252 -18.22 28.43 -2.65
N GLU A 253 -19.53 28.63 -2.74
CA GLU A 253 -20.52 27.68 -2.19
C GLU A 253 -20.42 26.28 -2.81
N ASP A 254 -20.12 26.15 -4.10
CA ASP A 254 -19.93 24.83 -4.73
C ASP A 254 -18.66 24.13 -4.22
N GLN A 255 -17.58 24.89 -3.98
CA GLN A 255 -16.36 24.37 -3.36
C GLN A 255 -16.60 24.01 -1.89
N ARG A 256 -17.45 24.76 -1.19
CA ARG A 256 -17.88 24.44 0.18
C ARG A 256 -18.69 23.16 0.22
N ARG A 257 -19.61 22.94 -0.73
CA ARG A 257 -20.39 21.69 -0.84
C ARG A 257 -19.52 20.48 -1.09
N THR A 258 -18.49 20.59 -1.93
CA THR A 258 -17.55 19.48 -2.15
C THR A 258 -16.65 19.21 -0.93
N LEU A 259 -16.35 20.24 -0.13
CA LEU A 259 -15.64 20.06 1.15
C LEU A 259 -16.48 19.30 2.19
N VAL A 260 -17.81 19.44 2.17
CA VAL A 260 -18.72 18.66 3.04
C VAL A 260 -18.42 17.16 2.92
N ALA A 261 -18.35 16.65 1.69
CA ALA A 261 -18.08 15.25 1.43
C ALA A 261 -16.71 14.78 1.96
N VAL A 262 -15.70 15.65 1.96
CA VAL A 262 -14.37 15.37 2.53
C VAL A 262 -14.48 15.18 4.05
N VAL A 263 -15.13 16.13 4.73
CA VAL A 263 -15.26 16.14 6.20
C VAL A 263 -16.17 15.01 6.67
N GLU A 264 -17.31 14.79 6.02
CA GLU A 264 -18.20 13.66 6.31
C GLU A 264 -17.49 12.32 6.18
N HIS A 265 -16.70 12.14 5.11
CA HIS A 265 -15.93 10.91 4.91
C HIS A 265 -14.83 10.74 5.96
N ALA A 266 -14.13 11.81 6.35
CA ALA A 266 -13.13 11.76 7.43
C ALA A 266 -13.74 11.40 8.78
N VAL A 267 -14.91 11.97 9.12
CA VAL A 267 -15.63 11.65 10.37
C VAL A 267 -16.16 10.21 10.34
N SER A 268 -16.70 9.76 9.20
CA SER A 268 -17.12 8.36 9.02
C SER A 268 -15.94 7.40 9.22
N LEU A 269 -14.78 7.70 8.62
CA LEU A 269 -13.56 6.92 8.82
C LEU A 269 -13.14 6.89 10.30
N SER A 270 -13.04 8.03 10.98
CA SER A 270 -12.69 8.09 12.40
C SER A 270 -13.63 7.25 13.27
N ARG A 271 -14.94 7.26 12.99
CA ARG A 271 -15.92 6.39 13.66
C ARG A 271 -15.66 4.92 13.37
N THR A 272 -15.38 4.55 12.12
CA THR A 272 -15.02 3.17 11.77
C THR A 272 -13.79 2.71 12.52
N LEU A 273 -12.73 3.53 12.57
CA LEU A 273 -11.49 3.24 13.30
C LEU A 273 -11.73 3.08 14.81
N GLY A 274 -12.53 3.96 15.41
CA GLY A 274 -12.82 3.95 16.84
C GLY A 274 -13.62 2.72 17.30
N ARG A 275 -14.50 2.19 16.43
CA ARG A 275 -15.28 0.97 16.66
C ARG A 275 -14.43 -0.31 16.69
N GLN A 276 -13.30 -0.32 16.00
CA GLN A 276 -12.47 -1.52 15.90
C GLN A 276 -11.88 -1.86 17.27
N ARG A 277 -11.70 -3.16 17.54
CA ARG A 277 -10.94 -3.60 18.71
C ARG A 277 -9.44 -3.33 18.55
N ALA A 278 -8.91 -3.42 17.34
CA ALA A 278 -7.57 -2.95 17.05
C ALA A 278 -7.53 -1.41 17.15
N THR A 279 -6.45 -0.85 17.67
CA THR A 279 -6.27 0.61 17.73
C THR A 279 -5.57 1.10 16.49
N TYR A 280 -6.24 1.94 15.71
CA TYR A 280 -5.64 2.57 14.55
C TYR A 280 -5.14 3.97 14.91
N ARG A 281 -3.94 4.31 14.44
CA ARG A 281 -3.38 5.65 14.59
C ARG A 281 -3.08 6.21 13.22
N CYS A 282 -3.83 7.25 12.84
CA CYS A 282 -3.44 8.14 11.77
C CYS A 282 -2.38 9.09 12.32
N PHE A 283 -1.25 9.25 11.65
CA PHE A 283 -0.24 10.23 12.09
C PHE A 283 0.49 10.85 10.91
N LEU A 284 0.86 12.11 11.08
CA LEU A 284 1.84 12.77 10.23
C LEU A 284 3.22 12.53 10.87
N PRO A 285 4.25 12.11 10.11
CA PRO A 285 5.61 11.99 10.62
C PRO A 285 6.07 13.28 11.31
N GLU A 286 6.73 13.16 12.45
CA GLU A 286 7.18 14.31 13.25
C GLU A 286 8.62 14.69 12.89
N THR A 287 8.92 15.98 12.88
CA THR A 287 10.29 16.48 12.76
C THR A 287 11.09 16.20 14.04
N ASP A 288 12.39 15.99 13.92
CA ASP A 288 13.29 15.94 15.06
C ASP A 288 13.40 17.30 15.81
N GLU A 289 14.22 17.33 16.85
CA GLU A 289 14.45 18.54 17.67
C GLU A 289 15.03 19.71 16.87
N GLU A 290 15.73 19.40 15.78
CA GLU A 290 16.35 20.35 14.85
C GLU A 290 15.38 20.80 13.75
N GLY A 291 14.18 20.21 13.69
CA GLY A 291 13.14 20.53 12.69
C GLY A 291 13.31 19.77 11.37
N ASN A 292 14.18 18.78 11.33
CA ASN A 292 14.44 17.96 10.15
C ASN A 292 13.57 16.70 10.16
N LEU A 293 13.20 16.21 8.98
CA LEU A 293 12.45 14.98 8.80
C LEU A 293 13.21 14.11 7.81
N LYS A 294 13.73 12.97 8.28
CA LYS A 294 14.47 12.02 7.46
C LYS A 294 13.52 11.09 6.75
N PHE A 295 13.77 10.84 5.47
CA PHE A 295 13.01 9.87 4.69
C PHE A 295 13.23 8.46 5.22
N ASP A 296 12.14 7.74 5.42
CA ASP A 296 12.13 6.34 5.82
C ASP A 296 11.30 5.51 4.82
N VAL A 297 12.01 4.74 4.00
CA VAL A 297 11.42 3.85 2.98
C VAL A 297 10.38 2.89 3.57
N ALA A 298 10.54 2.49 4.84
CA ALA A 298 9.62 1.56 5.49
C ALA A 298 8.25 2.21 5.79
N THR A 299 8.24 3.50 6.14
CA THR A 299 7.05 4.21 6.61
C THR A 299 6.53 5.29 5.66
N MET A 300 7.28 5.63 4.61
CA MET A 300 6.99 6.74 3.71
C MET A 300 7.05 6.32 2.23
N GLU A 301 6.22 6.98 1.42
CA GLU A 301 6.13 6.86 -0.04
C GLU A 301 6.42 8.24 -0.64
N ASP A 302 7.44 8.35 -1.49
CA ASP A 302 7.76 9.59 -2.21
C ASP A 302 6.84 9.75 -3.42
N LEU A 303 6.14 10.88 -3.51
CA LEU A 303 5.18 11.16 -4.58
C LEU A 303 5.82 11.62 -5.89
N MET A 304 7.10 12.01 -5.87
CA MET A 304 7.81 12.52 -7.05
C MET A 304 8.70 11.46 -7.71
N ASP A 305 8.90 10.32 -7.05
CA ASP A 305 9.82 9.30 -7.51
C ASP A 305 9.11 8.30 -8.44
N GLU A 306 9.51 8.30 -9.71
CA GLU A 306 9.09 7.27 -10.68
C GLU A 306 10.06 6.06 -10.70
N HIS A 307 11.15 6.09 -9.91
CA HIS A 307 12.23 5.10 -9.89
C HIS A 307 12.54 4.61 -8.46
N GLU A 308 11.93 3.49 -8.06
CA GLU A 308 11.94 2.94 -6.69
C GLU A 308 13.30 2.60 -6.03
N ASP A 309 14.49 2.92 -6.59
CA ASP A 309 15.74 2.33 -6.08
C ASP A 309 17.02 3.15 -6.22
N ASP A 310 16.95 4.46 -5.99
CA ASP A 310 18.14 5.29 -5.91
C ASP A 310 18.40 5.61 -4.43
N GLY A 311 19.29 4.87 -3.79
CA GLY A 311 19.63 4.93 -2.35
C GLY A 311 20.24 6.26 -1.85
N TYR A 312 19.85 7.40 -2.42
CA TYR A 312 20.23 8.75 -1.99
C TYR A 312 19.46 9.17 -0.74
N ALA A 313 20.09 10.02 0.06
CA ALA A 313 19.42 10.74 1.12
C ALA A 313 18.39 11.68 0.48
N LYS A 314 17.11 11.44 0.78
CA LYS A 314 16.00 12.27 0.30
C LYS A 314 15.59 13.23 1.41
N ASP A 315 15.69 14.51 1.13
CA ASP A 315 15.31 15.54 2.08
C ASP A 315 13.81 15.84 1.92
N ILE A 316 13.02 15.67 2.98
CA ILE A 316 11.56 15.79 2.88
C ILE A 316 11.15 17.26 2.88
N LYS A 317 10.48 17.68 1.80
CA LYS A 317 9.83 18.98 1.66
C LYS A 317 8.54 19.06 2.46
N CYS A 318 7.68 18.04 2.34
CA CYS A 318 6.45 17.97 3.11
C CYS A 318 5.84 16.57 3.19
N VAL A 319 4.99 16.40 4.20
CA VAL A 319 4.05 15.28 4.30
C VAL A 319 2.72 15.73 3.72
N VAL A 320 2.27 15.05 2.67
CA VAL A 320 1.04 15.35 1.92
C VAL A 320 -0.12 14.48 2.39
N PHE A 321 0.16 13.26 2.85
CA PHE A 321 -0.84 12.32 3.36
C PHE A 321 -0.34 11.54 4.58
N PRO A 322 -1.19 11.25 5.61
CA PRO A 322 -0.71 10.64 6.84
C PRO A 322 -0.48 9.15 6.64
N ALA A 323 0.35 8.58 7.51
CA ALA A 323 0.46 7.14 7.66
C ALA A 323 -0.71 6.60 8.49
N LEU A 324 -1.03 5.31 8.28
CA LEU A 324 -1.99 4.56 9.08
C LEU A 324 -1.31 3.35 9.72
N LEU A 325 -1.26 3.34 11.05
CA LEU A 325 -0.71 2.25 11.85
C LEU A 325 -1.82 1.47 12.55
N LYS A 326 -1.78 0.14 12.50
CA LYS A 326 -2.65 -0.75 13.26
C LYS A 326 -1.91 -1.28 14.50
N MET A 327 -2.34 -0.86 15.68
CA MET A 327 -1.79 -1.32 16.95
C MET A 327 -2.70 -2.38 17.57
N GLY A 328 -2.14 -3.57 17.75
CA GLY A 328 -2.79 -4.71 18.38
C GLY A 328 -3.54 -5.63 17.41
N GLY A 329 -3.70 -6.90 17.79
CA GLY A 329 -4.54 -7.86 17.08
C GLY A 329 -6.03 -7.65 17.32
N GLU A 330 -6.89 -8.55 16.82
CA GLU A 330 -8.37 -8.53 17.01
C GLU A 330 -8.81 -8.56 18.51
N GLN A 331 -7.87 -8.77 19.43
CA GLN A 331 -8.06 -8.77 20.90
C GLN A 331 -7.27 -7.65 21.61
N GLY A 332 -6.63 -6.72 20.89
CA GLY A 332 -5.83 -5.64 21.48
C GLY A 332 -4.47 -6.08 22.06
N GLU A 333 -4.07 -7.34 21.85
CA GLU A 333 -2.76 -7.87 22.28
C GLU A 333 -1.63 -7.25 21.43
N ASP A 334 -0.51 -6.88 22.07
CA ASP A 334 0.74 -6.61 21.35
C ASP A 334 1.11 -7.87 20.58
N VAL A 335 1.14 -7.78 19.25
CA VAL A 335 1.43 -8.88 18.32
C VAL A 335 2.90 -9.28 18.47
N ARG A 336 3.24 -10.02 19.54
CA ARG A 336 4.49 -10.77 19.63
C ARG A 336 4.29 -12.09 18.89
N ILE A 337 4.41 -12.06 17.55
CA ILE A 337 4.50 -13.31 16.80
C ILE A 337 5.84 -13.98 17.13
N PRO A 338 5.85 -15.24 17.60
CA PRO A 338 7.08 -15.90 18.03
C PRO A 338 7.83 -16.55 16.84
N TYR A 339 9.17 -16.48 16.91
CA TYR A 339 10.20 -17.27 16.19
C TYR A 339 10.43 -17.07 14.68
N ASN A 340 11.35 -16.15 14.34
CA ASN A 340 12.66 -16.45 13.68
C ASN A 340 13.27 -15.17 13.08
N ALA A 341 13.80 -14.29 13.93
CA ALA A 341 14.85 -13.35 13.54
C ALA A 341 15.71 -13.09 14.79
N LYS A 342 17.03 -13.14 14.63
CA LYS A 342 18.03 -13.08 15.70
C LYS A 342 17.73 -11.93 16.67
N ARG A 343 17.71 -12.25 17.97
CA ARG A 343 17.66 -11.28 19.07
C ARG A 343 18.80 -10.27 18.93
N VAL A 344 18.49 -9.07 18.45
CA VAL A 344 19.26 -7.87 18.80
C VAL A 344 18.71 -7.41 20.15
N ARG A 345 19.60 -7.20 21.11
CA ARG A 345 19.24 -6.68 22.44
C ARG A 345 18.68 -5.27 22.25
N LEU A 346 17.38 -5.12 22.48
CA LEU A 346 16.65 -3.87 22.34
C LEU A 346 16.76 -3.08 23.65
N THR A 347 17.64 -2.08 23.67
CA THR A 347 17.72 -1.04 24.69
C THR A 347 17.19 0.32 24.18
N ASP A 348 16.48 0.36 23.05
CA ASP A 348 16.06 1.60 22.42
C ASP A 348 14.56 1.58 22.02
N PRO A 349 13.73 2.53 22.50
CA PRO A 349 12.29 2.61 22.18
C PRO A 349 11.96 2.95 20.73
N LYS A 350 12.97 3.18 19.87
CA LYS A 350 12.80 3.66 18.48
C LYS A 350 12.69 2.59 17.40
N GLN A 351 12.72 1.29 17.72
CA GLN A 351 12.38 0.24 16.74
C GLN A 351 10.86 0.02 16.69
N MET A 352 10.18 0.87 15.92
CA MET A 352 8.80 0.65 15.49
C MET A 352 8.71 -0.67 14.71
N ASP A 353 7.79 -1.54 15.10
CA ASP A 353 7.52 -2.78 14.37
C ASP A 353 6.77 -2.45 13.06
N VAL A 354 7.53 -2.27 11.98
CA VAL A 354 7.08 -1.94 10.60
C VAL A 354 5.94 -2.85 10.11
N ARG A 355 5.75 -4.01 10.73
CA ARG A 355 4.75 -5.04 10.41
C ARG A 355 3.29 -4.62 10.60
N ASN A 356 3.07 -3.50 11.28
CA ASN A 356 1.75 -2.99 11.63
C ASN A 356 1.32 -1.76 10.82
N LEU A 357 2.15 -1.33 9.87
CA LEU A 357 1.85 -0.20 9.01
C LEU A 357 0.92 -0.65 7.88
N LEU A 358 -0.30 -0.09 7.84
CA LEU A 358 -1.25 -0.36 6.78
C LEU A 358 -1.05 0.57 5.58
N LEU A 359 -0.79 1.85 5.86
CA LEU A 359 -0.57 2.86 4.82
C LEU A 359 0.67 3.68 5.15
N LYS A 360 1.59 3.81 4.19
CA LYS A 360 2.74 4.69 4.28
C LYS A 360 2.31 6.16 4.20
N ALA A 361 3.01 7.03 4.92
CA ALA A 361 2.83 8.47 4.75
C ALA A 361 3.28 8.88 3.34
N LYS A 362 2.49 9.69 2.66
CA LYS A 362 2.87 10.21 1.35
C LYS A 362 3.63 11.50 1.54
N VAL A 363 4.86 11.54 1.07
CA VAL A 363 5.77 12.66 1.23
C VAL A 363 6.23 13.18 -0.11
N LEU A 364 6.65 14.44 -0.13
CA LEU A 364 7.33 15.05 -1.26
C LEU A 364 8.80 15.20 -0.88
N CYS A 365 9.68 14.52 -1.60
CA CYS A 365 11.13 14.64 -1.40
C CYS A 365 11.76 15.61 -2.41
N VAL A 366 12.98 16.02 -2.12
CA VAL A 366 13.92 16.61 -3.07
C VAL A 366 15.15 15.73 -3.08
N GLU A 367 15.73 15.55 -4.26
CA GLU A 367 17.12 15.12 -4.36
C GLU A 367 17.97 16.18 -3.66
N GLU A 368 18.80 15.78 -2.70
CA GLU A 368 19.89 16.64 -2.27
C GLU A 368 20.76 16.87 -3.52
N ASP A 369 20.86 18.12 -3.98
CA ASP A 369 21.92 18.47 -4.93
C ASP A 369 23.23 18.07 -4.22
N SER A 370 23.89 17.02 -4.71
CA SER A 370 25.23 16.71 -4.28
C SER A 370 26.12 17.85 -4.75
N ASP A 371 26.27 18.88 -3.91
CA ASP A 371 27.29 19.91 -4.03
C ASP A 371 28.67 19.26 -3.79
N ASP A 372 29.07 18.38 -4.70
CA ASP A 372 30.36 17.69 -4.75
C ASP A 372 30.92 17.74 -6.19
N GLU A 373 30.78 18.90 -6.85
CA GLU A 373 31.62 19.27 -7.99
C GLU A 373 32.05 20.75 -7.88
N CYS A 374 32.75 21.13 -6.81
CA CYS A 374 33.56 22.35 -6.80
C CYS A 374 34.68 22.29 -5.74
N SER A 375 35.66 21.40 -5.94
CA SER A 375 37.08 21.73 -5.69
C SER A 375 37.99 20.59 -6.14
N VAL A 376 38.43 20.65 -7.39
CA VAL A 376 39.73 20.09 -7.77
C VAL A 376 40.44 21.16 -8.62
N ASP A 377 41.39 21.80 -7.96
CA ASP A 377 42.58 22.55 -8.42
C ASP A 377 42.57 23.29 -9.77
#